data_AF-A0A3N5FZ82-F1
#
_entry.id   AF-A0A3N5FZ82-F1
#
_cell.length_a   1.000
_cell.length_b   1.000
_cell.length_c   1.000
_cell.angle_alpha   90.00
_cell.angle_beta   90.00
_cell.angle_gamma   90.00
#
_symmetry.space_group_name_H-M   'P 1'
#
loop_
_entity.id
_entity.type
_entity.pdbx_description
1 polymer ?
#
loop_
_entity_poly.entity_id
_entity_poly.type
_entity_poly.pdbx_seq_one_letter_code
_entity_poly.pdbx_strand_id
1 'polypeptide(L)'
;MPKLADAQKDWDFLVGSWNVRHRRLRQRLVGRNEWDAFGGTLVNWPVLGGNGNVGDNIMDFPAGRVRGVGIRAYDPATRQWLSWWLDGRDPAVIAPPLRGGFANGVGAFVGDDTLNGRPIKTRVQWSRITPRSARWEQASSADGGATWETNWTSDFLRKA
;
A
#
# COMPACT_ATOMS: atom_id res chain seq x y z
N MET A 1 -8.76 4.15 20.01
CA MET A 1 -8.41 5.42 20.69
C MET A 1 -8.92 6.57 19.83
N PRO A 2 -9.43 7.66 20.44
CA PRO A 2 -9.93 8.80 19.67
C PRO A 2 -8.82 9.47 18.86
N LYS A 3 -9.18 10.05 17.70
CA LYS A 3 -8.28 10.91 16.92
C LYS A 3 -8.22 12.30 17.58
N LEU A 4 -7.08 12.96 17.46
CA LEU A 4 -6.93 14.37 17.79
C LEU A 4 -7.73 15.23 16.79
N ALA A 5 -8.20 16.39 17.23
CA ALA A 5 -9.06 17.25 16.42
C ALA A 5 -8.36 17.81 15.17
N ASP A 6 -7.05 18.02 15.26
CA ASP A 6 -6.15 18.54 14.23
C ASP A 6 -5.41 17.44 13.44
N ALA A 7 -5.74 16.16 13.67
CA ALA A 7 -5.13 15.05 12.95
C ALA A 7 -5.44 15.09 11.45
N GLN A 8 -4.49 14.63 10.65
CA GLN A 8 -4.65 14.52 9.21
C GLN A 8 -5.78 13.53 8.84
N LYS A 9 -6.58 13.90 7.84
CA LYS A 9 -7.80 13.15 7.45
C LYS A 9 -7.63 12.31 6.18
N ASP A 10 -6.45 12.35 5.57
CA ASP A 10 -6.14 11.72 4.28
C ASP A 10 -6.50 10.23 4.21
N TRP A 11 -6.43 9.51 5.33
CA TRP A 11 -6.70 8.07 5.41
C TRP A 11 -8.07 7.72 6.00
N ASP A 12 -8.92 8.70 6.29
CA ASP A 12 -10.24 8.46 6.90
C ASP A 12 -11.08 7.51 6.04
N PHE A 13 -10.94 7.60 4.72
CA PHE A 13 -11.63 6.73 3.78
C PHE A 13 -11.31 5.25 3.97
N LEU A 14 -10.12 4.89 4.48
CA LEU A 14 -9.62 3.50 4.55
C LEU A 14 -10.00 2.81 5.87
N VAL A 15 -10.39 3.58 6.90
CA VAL A 15 -10.74 3.03 8.22
C VAL A 15 -11.92 2.04 8.11
N GLY A 16 -11.77 0.86 8.69
CA GLY A 16 -12.77 -0.21 8.70
C GLY A 16 -12.33 -1.47 7.96
N SER A 17 -13.31 -2.29 7.56
CA SER A 17 -13.09 -3.62 6.99
C SER A 17 -13.44 -3.66 5.49
N TRP A 18 -12.63 -4.38 4.71
CA TRP A 18 -12.71 -4.41 3.26
C TRP A 18 -12.57 -5.83 2.70
N ASN A 19 -13.25 -6.08 1.59
CA ASN A 19 -12.90 -7.12 0.64
C ASN A 19 -11.96 -6.53 -0.40
N VAL A 20 -10.94 -7.29 -0.79
CA VAL A 20 -9.93 -6.83 -1.74
C VAL A 20 -9.79 -7.84 -2.87
N ARG A 21 -9.77 -7.34 -4.11
CA ARG A 21 -9.46 -8.13 -5.30
C ARG A 21 -8.12 -7.69 -5.83
N HIS A 22 -7.18 -8.60 -5.89
CA HIS A 22 -5.82 -8.34 -6.32
C HIS A 22 -5.57 -8.89 -7.72
N ARG A 23 -4.70 -8.20 -8.45
CA ARG A 23 -3.92 -8.75 -9.56
C ARG A 23 -2.46 -8.39 -9.33
N ARG A 24 -1.56 -9.36 -9.40
CA ARG A 24 -0.12 -9.13 -9.25
C ARG A 24 0.67 -9.85 -10.35
N LEU A 25 1.70 -9.23 -10.89
CA LEU A 25 2.64 -9.89 -11.80
C LEU A 25 3.37 -11.02 -11.07
N ARG A 26 3.52 -12.16 -11.74
CA ARG A 26 4.31 -13.30 -11.26
C ARG A 26 5.78 -12.97 -11.13
N GLN A 27 6.30 -12.20 -12.10
CA GLN A 27 7.68 -11.73 -12.14
C GLN A 27 7.68 -10.25 -12.50
N ARG A 28 8.51 -9.47 -11.80
CA ARG A 28 8.63 -8.03 -11.98
C ARG A 28 9.89 -7.72 -12.78
N LEU A 29 9.83 -6.72 -13.66
CA LEU A 29 10.96 -6.15 -14.40
C LEU A 29 11.70 -7.15 -15.29
N VAL A 30 10.97 -8.09 -15.89
CA VAL A 30 11.50 -9.10 -16.81
C VAL A 30 10.80 -9.10 -18.18
N GLY A 31 9.95 -8.10 -18.46
CA GLY A 31 9.21 -7.98 -19.72
C GLY A 31 8.11 -9.03 -19.91
N ARG A 32 7.69 -9.70 -18.83
CA ARG A 32 6.59 -10.67 -18.83
C ARG A 32 5.32 -10.02 -18.30
N ASN A 33 4.17 -10.44 -18.83
CA ASN A 33 2.86 -9.90 -18.48
C ASN A 33 1.93 -10.98 -17.91
N GLU A 34 2.49 -11.92 -17.16
CA GLU A 34 1.74 -12.99 -16.50
C GLU A 34 1.25 -12.52 -15.13
N TRP A 35 -0.06 -12.50 -14.93
CA TRP A 35 -0.70 -12.02 -13.71
C TRP A 35 -1.38 -13.16 -12.98
N ASP A 36 -1.21 -13.19 -11.66
CA ASP A 36 -2.09 -13.92 -10.76
C ASP A 36 -3.20 -13.00 -10.28
N ALA A 37 -4.43 -13.53 -10.24
CA ALA A 37 -5.58 -12.87 -9.64
C ALA A 37 -6.01 -13.63 -8.38
N PHE A 38 -6.27 -12.90 -7.30
CA PHE A 38 -6.62 -13.51 -6.01
C PHE A 38 -7.43 -12.57 -5.12
N GLY A 39 -8.13 -13.16 -4.15
CA GLY A 39 -8.91 -12.45 -3.15
C GLY A 39 -8.08 -12.05 -1.93
N GLY A 40 -8.69 -11.27 -1.05
CA GLY A 40 -8.10 -10.86 0.20
C GLY A 40 -9.03 -10.00 1.03
N THR A 41 -8.56 -9.61 2.20
CA THR A 41 -9.25 -8.68 3.09
C THR A 41 -8.28 -7.69 3.70
N LEU A 42 -8.80 -6.54 4.11
CA LEU A 42 -8.08 -5.54 4.90
C LEU A 42 -8.96 -5.14 6.07
N VAL A 43 -8.38 -5.06 7.27
CA VAL A 43 -8.94 -4.29 8.39
C VAL A 43 -7.97 -3.17 8.72
N ASN A 44 -8.43 -1.93 8.72
CA ASN A 44 -7.60 -0.76 8.95
C ASN A 44 -8.17 0.11 10.08
N TRP A 45 -7.29 0.62 10.94
CA TRP A 45 -7.66 1.51 12.04
C TRP A 45 -6.62 2.60 12.28
N PRO A 46 -7.05 3.77 12.79
CA PRO A 46 -6.14 4.85 13.12
C PRO A 46 -5.30 4.51 14.36
N VAL A 47 -4.08 5.03 14.37
CA VAL A 47 -3.13 4.99 15.51
C VAL A 47 -2.49 6.37 15.68
N LEU A 48 -1.61 6.54 16.67
CA LEU A 48 -0.85 7.79 16.88
C LEU A 48 -1.75 9.04 16.95
N GLY A 49 -2.90 8.95 17.63
CA GLY A 49 -3.85 10.05 17.71
C GLY A 49 -4.46 10.47 16.38
N GLY A 50 -4.45 9.61 15.35
CA GLY A 50 -4.94 9.92 14.00
C GLY A 50 -3.84 10.30 13.01
N ASN A 51 -2.62 10.58 13.47
CA ASN A 51 -1.46 10.84 12.60
C ASN A 51 -0.78 9.54 12.11
N GLY A 52 -1.52 8.44 12.11
CA GLY A 52 -1.09 7.13 11.64
C GLY A 52 -2.26 6.18 11.43
N ASN A 53 -2.02 5.10 10.68
CA ASN A 53 -2.93 3.98 10.62
C ASN A 53 -2.17 2.65 10.45
N VAL A 54 -2.81 1.58 10.88
CA VAL A 54 -2.34 0.20 10.68
C VAL A 54 -3.40 -0.55 9.90
N GLY A 55 -2.98 -1.26 8.86
CA GLY A 55 -3.82 -2.10 8.02
C GLY A 55 -3.35 -3.54 8.06
N ASP A 56 -4.16 -4.43 8.64
CA ASP A 56 -3.95 -5.87 8.64
C ASP A 56 -4.54 -6.50 7.38
N ASN A 57 -3.69 -7.07 6.53
CA ASN A 57 -4.03 -7.60 5.22
C ASN A 57 -3.94 -9.12 5.20
N ILE A 58 -4.96 -9.77 4.63
CA ILE A 58 -4.94 -11.17 4.23
C ILE A 58 -4.98 -11.22 2.70
N MET A 59 -4.09 -12.01 2.09
CA MET A 59 -3.99 -12.19 0.64
C MET A 59 -4.02 -13.68 0.32
N ASP A 60 -5.01 -14.10 -0.45
CA ASP A 60 -5.26 -15.51 -0.80
C ASP A 60 -4.55 -15.90 -2.10
N PHE A 61 -3.22 -15.77 -2.14
CA PHE A 61 -2.43 -16.15 -3.32
C PHE A 61 -2.72 -17.58 -3.77
N PRO A 62 -2.54 -17.91 -5.08
CA PRO A 62 -2.72 -19.29 -5.56
C PRO A 62 -1.88 -20.32 -4.82
N ALA A 63 -0.69 -19.93 -4.35
CA ALA A 63 0.23 -20.80 -3.60
C ALA A 63 -0.09 -20.92 -2.09
N GLY A 64 -1.05 -20.13 -1.58
CA GLY A 64 -1.44 -20.14 -0.17
C GLY A 64 -1.71 -18.75 0.39
N ARG A 65 -2.32 -18.73 1.58
CA ARG A 65 -2.67 -17.51 2.29
C ARG A 65 -1.43 -16.83 2.88
N VAL A 66 -1.28 -15.54 2.60
CA VAL A 66 -0.24 -14.67 3.16
C VAL A 66 -0.90 -13.57 3.99
N ARG A 67 -0.25 -13.16 5.08
CA ARG A 67 -0.65 -12.02 5.90
C ARG A 67 0.45 -10.98 5.94
N GLY A 68 0.08 -9.71 5.99
CA GLY A 68 1.04 -8.62 6.13
C GLY A 68 0.38 -7.35 6.63
N VAL A 69 1.21 -6.41 7.08
CA VAL A 69 0.74 -5.18 7.72
C VAL A 69 1.26 -3.97 6.97
N GLY A 70 0.33 -3.11 6.56
CA GLY A 70 0.64 -1.76 6.10
C GLY A 70 0.64 -0.80 7.28
N ILE A 71 1.72 -0.06 7.49
CA ILE A 71 1.85 0.91 8.58
C ILE A 71 2.06 2.28 7.94
N ARG A 72 1.32 3.30 8.37
CA ARG A 72 1.55 4.69 7.95
C ARG A 72 1.67 5.63 9.14
N ALA A 73 2.51 6.64 8.98
CA ALA A 73 2.64 7.74 9.93
C ALA A 73 2.85 9.06 9.17
N TYR A 74 2.28 10.14 9.71
CA TYR A 74 2.44 11.48 9.18
C TYR A 74 3.66 12.16 9.83
N ASP A 75 4.53 12.72 9.01
CA ASP A 75 5.66 13.55 9.43
C ASP A 75 5.30 15.03 9.23
N PRO A 76 5.04 15.78 10.32
CA PRO A 76 4.66 17.18 10.24
C PRO A 76 5.81 18.09 9.76
N ALA A 77 7.08 17.68 9.91
CA ALA A 77 8.22 18.48 9.49
C ALA A 77 8.33 18.52 7.96
N THR A 78 8.12 17.39 7.31
CA THR A 78 8.14 17.28 5.84
C THR A 78 6.76 17.44 5.20
N ARG A 79 5.69 17.42 6.01
CA ARG A 79 4.29 17.38 5.57
C ARG A 79 4.01 16.21 4.64
N GLN A 80 4.60 15.06 4.95
CA GLN A 80 4.48 13.84 4.17
C GLN A 80 4.04 12.69 5.04
N TRP A 81 3.37 11.75 4.41
CA TRP A 81 3.12 10.42 4.94
C TRP A 81 4.27 9.50 4.58
N LEU A 82 4.68 8.70 5.55
CA LEU A 82 5.51 7.53 5.38
C LEU A 82 4.61 6.29 5.38
N SER A 83 4.91 5.33 4.51
CA SER A 83 4.17 4.06 4.38
C SER A 83 5.15 2.90 4.33
N TRP A 84 5.10 2.04 5.34
CA TRP A 84 5.89 0.82 5.46
C TRP A 84 5.04 -0.42 5.20
N TRP A 85 5.73 -1.51 4.88
CA TRP A 85 5.17 -2.84 4.76
C TRP A 85 5.96 -3.83 5.63
N LEU A 86 5.23 -4.64 6.39
CA LEU A 86 5.74 -5.80 7.11
C LEU A 86 5.11 -7.05 6.51
N ASP A 87 5.94 -7.93 5.95
CA ASP A 87 5.50 -9.22 5.41
C ASP A 87 5.52 -10.28 6.50
N GLY A 88 4.40 -10.97 6.75
CA GLY A 88 4.34 -12.00 7.80
C GLY A 88 5.23 -13.21 7.54
N ARG A 89 5.75 -13.38 6.32
CA ARG A 89 6.72 -14.43 5.97
C ARG A 89 8.16 -14.07 6.35
N ASP A 90 8.43 -12.77 6.57
CA ASP A 90 9.72 -12.26 7.02
C ASP A 90 9.50 -11.24 8.16
N PRO A 91 9.14 -11.71 9.37
CA PRO A 91 8.71 -10.84 10.46
C PRO A 91 9.86 -10.01 11.07
N ALA A 92 11.12 -10.29 10.71
CA ALA A 92 12.28 -9.57 11.23
C ALA A 92 12.55 -8.25 10.50
N VAL A 93 11.91 -8.03 9.34
CA VAL A 93 12.22 -6.90 8.45
C VAL A 93 10.99 -6.07 8.14
N ILE A 94 11.10 -4.76 8.37
CA ILE A 94 10.19 -3.76 7.82
C ILE A 94 10.93 -3.04 6.70
N ALA A 95 10.41 -3.11 5.47
CA ALA A 95 11.05 -2.47 4.31
C ALA A 95 11.14 -0.94 4.48
N PRO A 96 12.11 -0.26 3.83
CA PRO A 96 12.18 1.20 3.82
C PRO A 96 10.84 1.83 3.43
N PRO A 97 10.46 2.98 4.01
CA PRO A 97 9.17 3.58 3.73
C PRO A 97 9.10 4.15 2.32
N LEU A 98 7.93 4.01 1.71
CA LEU A 98 7.51 4.94 0.66
C LEU A 98 7.11 6.27 1.31
N ARG A 99 7.47 7.38 0.68
CA ARG A 99 7.15 8.74 1.15
C ARG A 99 6.26 9.44 0.15
N GLY A 100 5.30 10.22 0.64
CA GLY A 100 4.38 10.93 -0.24
C GLY A 100 3.20 11.55 0.49
N GLY A 101 2.08 11.71 -0.19
CA GLY A 101 0.90 12.34 0.36
C GLY A 101 -0.26 12.32 -0.61
N PHE A 102 -1.34 13.03 -0.24
CA PHE A 102 -2.54 13.15 -1.05
C PHE A 102 -2.61 14.52 -1.70
N ALA A 103 -2.98 14.53 -2.99
CA ALA A 103 -3.32 15.73 -3.73
C ALA A 103 -4.48 15.41 -4.66
N ASN A 104 -5.51 16.26 -4.68
CA ASN A 104 -6.67 16.11 -5.57
C ASN A 104 -7.33 14.71 -5.52
N GLY A 105 -7.45 14.14 -4.32
CA GLY A 105 -8.06 12.82 -4.12
C GLY A 105 -7.21 11.62 -4.55
N VAL A 106 -5.94 11.84 -4.91
CA VAL A 106 -4.98 10.79 -5.27
C VAL A 106 -3.84 10.78 -4.25
N GLY A 107 -3.60 9.62 -3.64
CA GLY A 107 -2.41 9.39 -2.82
C GLY A 107 -1.27 8.90 -3.69
N ALA A 108 -0.10 9.52 -3.63
CA ALA A 108 1.08 9.09 -4.39
C ALA A 108 2.30 9.00 -3.47
N PHE A 109 2.99 7.86 -3.54
CA PHE A 109 4.10 7.52 -2.65
C PHE A 109 5.23 6.90 -3.45
N VAL A 110 6.48 7.26 -3.16
CA VAL A 110 7.68 6.72 -3.81
C VAL A 110 8.74 6.42 -2.76
N GLY A 111 9.52 5.36 -2.97
CA GLY A 111 10.65 5.01 -2.13
C GLY A 111 11.61 4.06 -2.84
N ASP A 112 12.75 3.85 -2.19
CA ASP A 112 13.75 2.88 -2.60
C ASP A 112 13.40 1.48 -2.10
N ASP A 113 13.70 0.47 -2.91
CA ASP A 113 13.45 -0.93 -2.60
C ASP A 113 14.52 -1.80 -3.28
N THR A 114 14.53 -3.10 -3.02
CA THR A 114 15.43 -4.06 -3.64
C THR A 114 14.65 -5.25 -4.21
N LEU A 115 14.97 -5.62 -5.45
CA LEU A 115 14.43 -6.81 -6.11
C LEU A 115 15.58 -7.74 -6.47
N ASN A 116 15.61 -8.94 -5.87
CA ASN A 116 16.66 -9.94 -6.11
C ASN A 116 18.09 -9.37 -5.92
N GLY A 117 18.29 -8.57 -4.87
CA GLY A 117 19.56 -7.89 -4.58
C GLY A 117 19.87 -6.65 -5.43
N ARG A 118 19.00 -6.28 -6.39
CA ARG A 118 19.18 -5.09 -7.23
C ARG A 118 18.36 -3.90 -6.73
N PRO A 119 18.95 -2.70 -6.58
CA PRO A 119 18.21 -1.50 -6.24
C PRO A 119 17.13 -1.20 -7.29
N ILE A 120 15.93 -0.86 -6.83
CA ILE A 120 14.82 -0.40 -7.65
C ILE A 120 14.12 0.78 -6.94
N LYS A 121 13.32 1.53 -7.69
CA LYS A 121 12.31 2.42 -7.10
C LYS A 121 10.95 1.72 -7.07
N THR A 122 10.19 1.94 -6.01
CA THR A 122 8.80 1.51 -5.90
C THR A 122 7.90 2.73 -5.78
N ARG A 123 6.78 2.72 -6.52
CA ARG A 123 5.71 3.72 -6.47
C ARG A 123 4.42 3.05 -6.07
N VAL A 124 3.68 3.69 -5.18
CA VAL A 124 2.31 3.34 -4.82
C VAL A 124 1.37 4.50 -5.14
N GLN A 125 0.21 4.18 -5.69
CA GLN A 125 -0.88 5.13 -5.90
C GLN A 125 -2.18 4.63 -5.29
N TRP A 126 -2.88 5.52 -4.60
CA TRP A 126 -4.27 5.36 -4.18
C TRP A 126 -5.14 6.27 -5.02
N SER A 127 -6.17 5.73 -5.65
CA SER A 127 -7.07 6.48 -6.54
C SER A 127 -8.48 5.93 -6.47
N ARG A 128 -9.42 6.55 -7.20
CA ARG A 128 -10.83 6.13 -7.27
C ARG A 128 -11.47 5.97 -5.89
N ILE A 129 -11.07 6.84 -4.96
CA ILE A 129 -11.50 6.79 -3.56
C ILE A 129 -12.93 7.30 -3.47
N THR A 130 -13.78 6.48 -2.85
CA THR A 130 -15.16 6.80 -2.46
C THR A 130 -15.38 6.30 -1.03
N PRO A 131 -16.53 6.62 -0.40
CA PRO A 131 -16.86 6.04 0.91
C PRO A 131 -16.90 4.50 0.92
N ARG A 132 -17.08 3.85 -0.24
CA ARG A 132 -17.28 2.38 -0.35
C ARG A 132 -16.22 1.66 -1.18
N SER A 133 -15.33 2.37 -1.86
CA SER A 133 -14.33 1.78 -2.74
C SER A 133 -13.05 2.58 -2.83
N ALA A 134 -11.96 1.91 -3.19
CA ALA A 134 -10.69 2.55 -3.55
C ALA A 134 -9.90 1.62 -4.48
N ARG A 135 -8.96 2.21 -5.23
CA ARG A 135 -7.98 1.52 -6.08
C ARG A 135 -6.60 1.75 -5.48
N TRP A 136 -5.83 0.69 -5.30
CA TRP A 136 -4.41 0.77 -4.96
C TRP A 136 -3.58 0.13 -6.07
N GLU A 137 -2.49 0.77 -6.46
CA GLU A 137 -1.60 0.28 -7.51
C GLU A 137 -0.14 0.45 -7.10
N GLN A 138 0.67 -0.56 -7.38
CA GLN A 138 2.11 -0.54 -7.22
C GLN A 138 2.80 -0.68 -8.56
N ALA A 139 3.84 0.11 -8.75
CA ALA A 139 4.77 -0.01 -9.86
C ALA A 139 6.21 -0.06 -9.36
N SER A 140 7.07 -0.72 -10.13
CA SER A 140 8.51 -0.78 -9.87
C SER A 140 9.26 -0.20 -11.06
N SER A 141 10.45 0.34 -10.80
CA SER A 141 11.33 0.95 -11.80
C SER A 141 12.77 0.49 -11.57
N ALA A 142 13.43 0.09 -12.65
CA ALA A 142 14.84 -0.31 -12.66
C ALA A 142 15.79 0.83 -13.08
N ASP A 143 15.26 1.98 -13.49
CA ASP A 143 15.99 3.09 -14.11
C ASP A 143 15.85 4.40 -13.32
N GLY A 144 15.71 4.29 -11.99
CA GLY A 144 15.62 5.44 -11.10
C GLY A 144 14.29 6.20 -11.17
N GLY A 145 13.26 5.62 -11.78
CA GLY A 145 11.93 6.20 -11.90
C GLY A 145 11.62 6.83 -13.26
N ALA A 146 12.49 6.65 -14.27
CA ALA A 146 12.24 7.15 -15.62
C ALA A 146 11.12 6.36 -16.31
N THR A 147 11.09 5.04 -16.12
CA THR A 147 9.99 4.16 -16.57
C THR A 147 9.43 3.34 -15.40
N TRP A 148 8.16 2.93 -15.52
CA TRP A 148 7.43 2.25 -14.44
C TRP A 148 6.67 1.04 -14.98
N GLU A 149 6.90 -0.12 -14.38
CA GLU A 149 6.11 -1.34 -14.61
C GLU A 149 5.10 -1.50 -13.47
N THR A 150 3.81 -1.24 -13.74
CA THR A 150 2.73 -1.59 -12.80
C THR A 150 2.73 -3.10 -12.61
N ASN A 151 2.94 -3.54 -11.37
CA ASN A 151 3.11 -4.95 -11.03
C ASN A 151 2.14 -5.46 -9.98
N TRP A 152 1.33 -4.58 -9.40
CA TRP A 152 0.25 -4.99 -8.52
C TRP A 152 -0.89 -3.96 -8.58
N THR A 153 -2.11 -4.45 -8.66
CA THR A 153 -3.32 -3.64 -8.51
C THR A 153 -4.29 -4.30 -7.54
N SER A 154 -4.95 -3.52 -6.71
CA SER A 154 -5.89 -3.98 -5.70
C SER A 154 -7.14 -3.10 -5.71
N ASP A 155 -8.31 -3.70 -5.91
CA ASP A 155 -9.60 -3.02 -5.83
C ASP A 155 -10.27 -3.34 -4.50
N PHE A 156 -10.57 -2.30 -3.74
CA PHE A 156 -11.16 -2.38 -2.41
C PHE A 156 -12.67 -2.14 -2.48
N LEU A 157 -13.42 -2.98 -1.77
CA LEU A 157 -14.86 -2.81 -1.53
C LEU A 157 -15.14 -2.92 -0.03
N ARG A 158 -15.76 -1.88 0.54
CA ARG A 158 -16.08 -1.83 1.96
C ARG A 158 -17.04 -2.96 2.32
N LYS A 159 -16.79 -3.65 3.44
CA LYS A 159 -17.73 -4.63 3.98
C LYS A 159 -18.96 -3.91 4.53
N ALA A 160 -20.14 -4.50 4.31
CA ALA A 160 -21.39 -4.04 4.89
C ALA A 160 -21.35 -4.15 6.42
#